data_AF-A0A433DLG8-F1
#
_entry.id   AF-A0A433DLG8-F1
#
_cell.length_a   1.000
_cell.length_b   1.000
_cell.length_c   1.000
_cell.angle_alpha   90.00
_cell.angle_beta   90.00
_cell.angle_gamma   90.00
#
_symmetry.space_group_name_H-M   'P 1'
#
loop_
_entity.id
_entity.type
_entity.pdbx_description
1 polymer ?
#
loop_
_entity_poly.entity_id
_entity_poly.type
_entity_poly.pdbx_seq_one_letter_code
_entity_poly.pdbx_strand_id
1 'polypeptide(L)'
;MVLMDPTTANLFSNFILRLVRASIEGDNQDMDTDTIEWAGRMINLGANAHRIHVTRQYKAPKLERALREEFWSTMAGFVVDEQADVAGTVDLNRDMEDAEIRIVEDLCKRSEVARKVFLQYTLERALIPDIPSLTRCLPRILNTLPPAVNPDENVDGDQVLHSFTYHSFLHSFLAVLARSHLPRLINTPRFQKVVLHDFLFPLLERWDESAHEIVARFWSEFFDVRVIGGQVGGIQHAGIGEGVRIVAEWADKAFELGKKDDDRIYTLYHLYETLIKRSCNSYLPKKGPEKPEDEDLERNRQPYAISPPAIMEFLAQGIPGQYGIVLGSGLQNPPLGDDAMEEEMGEQEDVVMTS
;
A
#
# COMPACT_ATOMS: atom_id res chain seq x y z
N MET A 1 3.95 25.07 4.16
CA MET A 1 3.56 23.70 4.53
C MET A 1 2.05 23.43 4.41
N VAL A 2 1.17 24.44 4.39
CA VAL A 2 -0.30 24.25 4.22
C VAL A 2 -0.69 23.63 2.86
N LEU A 3 0.01 23.97 1.77
CA LEU A 3 -0.31 23.49 0.42
C LEU A 3 0.03 22.02 0.15
N MET A 4 0.89 21.41 0.98
CA MET A 4 1.18 19.97 0.93
C MET A 4 0.54 19.21 2.09
N ASP A 5 -0.30 19.87 2.86
CA ASP A 5 -1.18 19.17 3.77
C ASP A 5 -2.05 18.19 2.95
N PRO A 6 -2.15 16.91 3.36
CA PRO A 6 -2.95 15.91 2.65
C PRO A 6 -4.38 16.38 2.37
N THR A 7 -4.98 17.15 3.28
CA THR A 7 -6.35 17.68 3.11
C THR A 7 -6.42 18.67 1.95
N THR A 8 -5.46 19.59 1.88
CA THR A 8 -5.44 20.65 0.86
C THR A 8 -5.13 20.07 -0.53
N ALA A 9 -4.17 19.14 -0.61
CA ALA A 9 -3.83 18.50 -1.87
C ALA A 9 -4.99 17.63 -2.39
N ASN A 10 -5.64 16.86 -1.52
CA ASN A 10 -6.81 16.07 -1.90
C ASN A 10 -7.99 16.94 -2.30
N LEU A 11 -8.19 18.10 -1.65
CA LEU A 11 -9.21 19.07 -2.02
C LEU A 11 -9.00 19.59 -3.45
N PHE A 12 -7.77 19.98 -3.81
CA PHE A 12 -7.48 20.42 -5.17
C PHE A 12 -7.59 19.29 -6.20
N SER A 13 -7.11 18.08 -5.89
CA SER A 13 -7.24 16.93 -6.79
C SER A 13 -8.71 16.57 -7.04
N ASN A 14 -9.54 16.56 -6.00
CA ASN A 14 -10.98 16.33 -6.13
C ASN A 14 -11.65 17.47 -6.90
N PHE A 15 -11.29 18.73 -6.62
CA PHE A 15 -11.81 19.87 -7.36
C PHE A 15 -11.51 19.80 -8.86
N ILE A 16 -10.28 19.42 -9.25
CA ILE A 16 -9.92 19.16 -10.65
C ILE A 16 -10.83 18.09 -11.25
N LEU A 17 -11.00 16.94 -10.58
CA LEU A 17 -11.84 15.85 -11.08
C LEU A 17 -13.30 16.27 -11.23
N ARG A 18 -13.82 17.10 -10.33
CA ARG A 18 -15.17 17.66 -10.45
C ARG A 18 -15.32 18.56 -11.67
N LEU A 19 -14.32 19.37 -11.99
CA LEU A 19 -14.33 20.21 -13.20
C LEU A 19 -14.25 19.35 -14.47
N VAL A 20 -13.41 18.30 -14.47
CA VAL A 20 -13.33 17.34 -15.59
C VAL A 20 -14.69 16.66 -15.80
N ARG A 21 -15.34 16.17 -14.74
CA ARG A 21 -16.70 15.60 -14.83
C ARG A 21 -17.73 16.60 -15.35
N ALA A 22 -17.73 17.82 -14.80
CA ALA A 22 -18.67 18.86 -15.22
C ALA A 22 -18.54 19.21 -16.71
N SER A 23 -17.32 19.14 -17.27
CA SER A 23 -17.11 19.38 -18.71
C SER A 23 -17.69 18.29 -19.61
N ILE A 24 -17.94 17.09 -19.08
CA ILE A 24 -18.54 15.97 -19.82
C ILE A 24 -20.06 15.94 -19.63
N GLU A 25 -20.54 16.27 -18.43
CA GLU A 25 -21.98 16.31 -18.10
C GLU A 25 -22.68 17.57 -18.64
N GLY A 26 -21.93 18.65 -18.90
CA GLY A 26 -22.44 19.90 -19.47
C GLY A 26 -22.59 19.84 -20.99
N ASP A 27 -23.80 20.10 -21.48
CA ASP A 27 -24.24 20.01 -22.89
C ASP A 27 -23.55 21.07 -23.81
N ASN A 28 -22.24 20.89 -24.09
CA ASN A 28 -21.32 21.78 -24.83
C ASN A 28 -20.64 22.91 -24.02
N GLN A 29 -20.24 22.67 -22.77
CA GLN A 29 -19.26 23.57 -22.13
C GLN A 29 -17.84 23.04 -22.33
N ASP A 30 -16.99 23.83 -22.99
CA ASP A 30 -15.56 23.55 -23.07
C ASP A 30 -15.00 23.36 -21.66
N MET A 31 -14.09 22.40 -21.49
CA MET A 31 -13.43 22.14 -20.22
C MET A 31 -12.77 23.43 -19.70
N ASP A 32 -13.08 23.83 -18.46
CA ASP A 32 -12.51 25.00 -17.79
C ASP A 32 -11.04 24.75 -17.44
N THR A 33 -10.21 24.80 -18.48
CA THR A 33 -8.77 24.54 -18.46
C THR A 33 -8.04 25.55 -17.60
N ASP A 34 -8.47 26.81 -17.59
CA ASP A 34 -7.86 27.87 -16.77
C ASP A 34 -7.98 27.57 -15.27
N THR A 35 -9.17 27.14 -14.81
CA THR A 35 -9.37 26.80 -13.39
C THR A 35 -8.68 25.49 -13.02
N ILE A 36 -8.71 24.47 -13.91
CA ILE A 36 -7.97 23.21 -13.72
C ILE A 36 -6.47 23.50 -13.61
N GLU A 37 -5.93 24.35 -14.48
CA GLU A 37 -4.54 24.78 -14.45
C GLU A 37 -4.20 25.53 -13.16
N TRP A 38 -5.07 26.43 -12.72
CA TRP A 38 -4.86 27.14 -11.47
C TRP A 38 -4.75 26.15 -10.30
N ALA A 39 -5.68 25.20 -10.17
CA ALA A 39 -5.65 24.18 -9.13
C ALA A 39 -4.39 23.30 -9.22
N GLY A 40 -4.00 22.90 -10.44
CA GLY A 40 -2.76 22.15 -10.68
C GLY A 40 -1.52 22.95 -10.27
N ARG A 41 -1.47 24.26 -10.54
CA ARG A 41 -0.37 25.14 -10.10
C ARG A 41 -0.28 25.20 -8.57
N MET A 42 -1.40 25.14 -7.85
CA MET A 42 -1.40 25.11 -6.38
C MET A 42 -0.78 23.81 -5.84
N ILE A 43 -1.11 22.66 -6.41
CA ILE A 43 -0.49 21.37 -6.07
C ILE A 43 1.01 21.41 -6.39
N ASN A 44 1.37 21.88 -7.60
CA ASN A 44 2.76 21.96 -8.05
C ASN A 44 3.60 22.91 -7.16
N LEU A 45 3.03 24.05 -6.76
CA LEU A 45 3.67 24.98 -5.83
C LEU A 45 3.93 24.31 -4.47
N GLY A 46 2.96 23.53 -3.98
CA GLY A 46 3.13 22.72 -2.79
C GLY A 46 4.30 21.75 -2.90
N ALA A 47 4.32 20.94 -3.97
CA ALA A 47 5.34 19.91 -4.20
C ALA A 47 6.76 20.50 -4.22
N ASN A 48 6.89 21.70 -4.79
CA ASN A 48 8.17 22.40 -4.92
C ASN A 48 8.52 23.33 -3.74
N ALA A 49 7.65 23.45 -2.74
CA ALA A 49 7.80 24.46 -1.69
C ALA A 49 9.09 24.32 -0.89
N HIS A 50 9.49 23.09 -0.55
CA HIS A 50 10.74 22.83 0.18
C HIS A 50 11.95 23.20 -0.68
N ARG A 51 11.97 22.76 -1.95
CA ARG A 51 13.04 23.10 -2.89
C ARG A 51 13.19 24.60 -3.10
N ILE A 52 12.08 25.32 -3.25
CA ILE A 52 12.07 26.79 -3.38
C ILE A 52 12.67 27.45 -2.13
N HIS A 53 12.32 26.95 -0.94
CA HIS A 53 12.83 27.46 0.32
C HIS A 53 14.34 27.26 0.48
N VAL A 54 14.83 26.04 0.21
CA VAL A 54 16.25 25.69 0.32
C VAL A 54 17.10 26.43 -0.73
N THR A 55 16.65 26.45 -1.99
CA THR A 55 17.39 27.09 -3.10
C THR A 55 17.27 28.61 -3.12
N ARG A 56 16.35 29.18 -2.33
CA ARG A 56 16.00 30.61 -2.30
C ARG A 56 15.57 31.17 -3.68
N GLN A 57 15.09 30.31 -4.58
CA GLN A 57 14.56 30.70 -5.89
C GLN A 57 13.05 30.83 -5.83
N TYR A 58 12.56 32.02 -5.45
CA TYR A 58 11.13 32.32 -5.28
C TYR A 58 10.37 32.53 -6.60
N LYS A 59 10.61 31.67 -7.60
CA LYS A 59 9.81 31.64 -8.84
C LYS A 59 8.75 30.55 -8.72
N ALA A 60 7.52 30.87 -9.05
CA ALA A 60 6.44 29.89 -9.08
C ALA A 60 6.74 28.81 -10.14
N PRO A 61 6.65 27.51 -9.78
CA PRO A 61 6.92 26.43 -10.71
C PRO A 61 5.80 26.36 -11.75
N LYS A 62 6.19 26.30 -13.03
CA LYS A 62 5.22 26.19 -14.12
C LYS A 62 4.66 24.78 -14.18
N LEU A 63 3.38 24.68 -14.55
CA LEU A 63 2.81 23.39 -14.91
C LEU A 63 3.43 22.89 -16.22
N GLU A 64 3.73 21.60 -16.22
CA GLU A 64 4.16 20.91 -17.41
C GLU A 64 3.11 21.03 -18.54
N ARG A 65 3.60 21.15 -19.78
CA ARG A 65 2.76 21.28 -20.97
C ARG A 65 1.95 20.01 -21.26
N ALA A 66 2.55 18.83 -21.11
CA ALA A 66 1.88 17.55 -21.31
C ALA A 66 0.67 17.32 -20.38
N LEU A 67 0.66 17.94 -19.19
CA LEU A 67 -0.54 17.93 -18.34
C LEU A 67 -1.74 18.59 -19.04
N ARG A 68 -1.50 19.71 -19.72
CA ARG A 68 -2.53 20.49 -20.40
C ARG A 68 -3.00 19.84 -21.69
N GLU A 69 -2.07 19.29 -22.45
CA GLU A 69 -2.33 18.84 -23.81
C GLU A 69 -2.82 17.39 -23.88
N GLU A 70 -2.38 16.54 -22.95
CA GLU A 70 -2.61 15.09 -23.03
C GLU A 70 -3.35 14.59 -21.79
N PHE A 71 -2.83 14.87 -20.59
CA PHE A 71 -3.31 14.26 -19.36
C PHE A 71 -4.78 14.57 -19.02
N TRP A 72 -5.19 15.83 -19.12
CA TRP A 72 -6.58 16.19 -18.82
C TRP A 72 -7.58 15.55 -19.79
N SER A 73 -7.19 15.41 -21.06
CA SER A 73 -8.00 14.71 -22.06
C SER A 73 -8.09 13.21 -21.75
N THR A 74 -6.98 12.58 -21.34
CA THR A 74 -7.00 11.18 -20.88
C THR A 74 -7.89 10.99 -19.65
N MET A 75 -7.79 11.88 -18.65
CA MET A 75 -8.66 11.84 -17.47
C MET A 75 -10.14 12.05 -17.81
N ALA A 76 -10.45 12.91 -18.79
CA ALA A 76 -11.79 13.08 -19.31
C ALA A 76 -12.30 11.79 -19.99
N GLY A 77 -11.45 11.12 -20.77
CA GLY A 77 -11.74 9.80 -21.36
C GLY A 77 -12.17 8.77 -20.32
N PHE A 78 -11.47 8.70 -19.18
CA PHE A 78 -11.84 7.78 -18.10
C PHE A 78 -13.21 8.08 -17.47
N VAL A 79 -13.63 9.34 -17.45
CA VAL A 79 -14.96 9.73 -16.96
C VAL A 79 -16.04 9.38 -18.00
N VAL A 80 -15.75 9.52 -19.30
CA VAL A 80 -16.66 9.07 -20.36
C VAL A 80 -16.85 7.55 -20.28
N ASP A 81 -15.76 6.81 -20.09
CA ASP A 81 -15.80 5.35 -19.93
C ASP A 81 -16.62 4.94 -18.70
N GLU A 82 -16.48 5.66 -17.58
CA GLU A 82 -17.32 5.47 -16.39
C GLU A 82 -18.82 5.60 -16.73
N GLN A 83 -19.22 6.66 -17.42
CA GLN A 83 -20.63 6.88 -17.77
C GLN A 83 -21.17 5.77 -18.70
N ALA A 84 -20.33 5.30 -19.61
CA ALA A 84 -20.67 4.23 -20.54
C ALA A 84 -20.76 2.85 -19.85
N ASP A 85 -19.88 2.58 -18.88
CA ASP A 85 -19.92 1.40 -18.02
C ASP A 85 -21.22 1.39 -17.19
N VAL A 86 -21.63 2.54 -16.63
CA VAL A 86 -22.90 2.70 -15.89
C VAL A 86 -24.12 2.51 -16.80
N ALA A 87 -24.06 3.00 -18.03
CA ALA A 87 -25.13 2.84 -19.02
C ALA A 87 -25.24 1.41 -19.56
N GLY A 88 -24.27 0.53 -19.27
CA GLY A 88 -24.23 -0.85 -19.75
C GLY A 88 -24.01 -0.95 -21.27
N THR A 89 -23.45 0.09 -21.88
CA THR A 89 -23.32 0.21 -23.34
C THR A 89 -21.96 -0.22 -23.88
N VAL A 90 -20.99 -0.56 -23.01
CA VAL A 90 -19.60 -0.86 -23.38
C VAL A 90 -19.17 -2.26 -22.92
N ASP A 91 -18.18 -2.82 -23.61
CA ASP A 91 -17.46 -4.02 -23.19
C ASP A 91 -16.77 -3.77 -21.84
N LEU A 92 -17.28 -4.42 -20.79
CA LEU A 92 -16.73 -4.40 -19.43
C LEU A 92 -15.27 -4.91 -19.35
N ASN A 93 -14.69 -5.36 -20.46
CA ASN A 93 -13.29 -5.78 -20.59
C ASN A 93 -12.45 -4.83 -21.45
N ARG A 94 -12.96 -3.65 -21.85
CA ARG A 94 -12.12 -2.64 -22.49
C ARG A 94 -10.97 -2.28 -21.53
N ASP A 95 -9.77 -2.62 -21.95
CA ASP A 95 -8.54 -2.15 -21.33
C ASP A 95 -8.19 -0.75 -21.86
N MET A 96 -7.31 -0.05 -21.14
CA MET A 96 -6.76 1.22 -21.60
C MET A 96 -5.98 1.02 -22.91
N GLU A 97 -6.04 2.00 -23.80
CA GLU A 97 -5.21 2.00 -25.00
C GLU A 97 -3.74 2.24 -24.65
N ASP A 98 -2.81 1.68 -25.43
CA ASP A 98 -1.36 1.82 -25.20
C ASP A 98 -0.92 3.29 -25.08
N ALA A 99 -1.57 4.19 -25.82
CA ALA A 99 -1.31 5.63 -25.74
C ALA A 99 -1.71 6.21 -24.38
N GLU A 100 -2.91 5.87 -23.89
CA GLU A 100 -3.43 6.30 -22.58
C GLU A 100 -2.53 5.79 -21.45
N ILE A 101 -2.13 4.52 -21.53
CA ILE A 101 -1.20 3.89 -20.57
C ILE A 101 0.11 4.67 -20.50
N ARG A 102 0.72 4.96 -21.65
CA ARG A 102 2.00 5.69 -21.71
C ARG A 102 1.88 7.09 -21.12
N ILE A 103 0.83 7.83 -21.46
CA ILE A 103 0.59 9.19 -20.94
C ILE A 103 0.46 9.16 -19.41
N VAL A 104 -0.39 8.26 -18.88
CA VAL A 104 -0.61 8.16 -17.43
C VAL A 104 0.65 7.72 -16.71
N GLU A 105 1.31 6.66 -17.17
CA GLU A 105 2.48 6.12 -16.49
C GLU A 105 3.68 7.07 -16.52
N ASP A 106 3.96 7.71 -17.66
CA ASP A 106 5.05 8.68 -17.78
C ASP A 106 4.82 9.90 -16.88
N LEU A 107 3.61 10.47 -16.91
CA LEU A 107 3.30 11.66 -16.12
C LEU A 107 3.20 11.36 -14.63
N CYS A 108 2.66 10.22 -14.21
CA CYS A 108 2.62 9.84 -12.79
C CYS A 108 4.03 9.59 -12.22
N LYS A 109 5.02 9.20 -13.04
CA LYS A 109 6.41 9.04 -12.59
C LYS A 109 7.09 10.38 -12.29
N ARG A 110 6.81 11.42 -13.07
CA ARG A 110 7.55 12.70 -13.00
C ARG A 110 6.75 13.91 -12.49
N SER A 111 5.43 13.83 -12.42
CA SER A 111 4.56 14.93 -12.01
C SER A 111 3.70 14.55 -10.80
N GLU A 112 3.94 15.25 -9.68
CA GLU A 112 3.13 15.10 -8.47
C GLU A 112 1.66 15.48 -8.69
N VAL A 113 1.39 16.42 -9.60
CA VAL A 113 0.02 16.81 -9.95
C VAL A 113 -0.72 15.66 -10.63
N ALA A 114 -0.10 15.04 -11.64
CA ALA A 114 -0.69 13.89 -12.34
C ALA A 114 -0.94 12.74 -11.37
N ARG A 115 0.07 12.40 -10.57
CA ARG A 115 0.02 11.34 -9.56
C ARG A 115 -1.14 11.55 -8.58
N LYS A 116 -1.24 12.72 -7.96
CA LYS A 116 -2.32 12.97 -6.98
C LYS A 116 -3.71 12.94 -7.61
N VAL A 117 -3.89 13.53 -8.81
CA VAL A 117 -5.17 13.51 -9.50
C VAL A 117 -5.58 12.09 -9.91
N PHE A 118 -4.65 11.30 -10.46
CA PHE A 118 -4.89 9.92 -10.85
C PHE A 118 -5.21 9.00 -9.66
N LEU A 119 -4.45 9.13 -8.57
CA LEU A 119 -4.71 8.38 -7.34
C LEU A 119 -6.02 8.78 -6.68
N GLN A 120 -6.37 10.08 -6.68
CA GLN A 120 -7.65 10.55 -6.20
C GLN A 120 -8.82 10.01 -7.04
N TYR A 121 -8.68 9.98 -8.38
CA TYR A 121 -9.67 9.36 -9.26
C TYR A 121 -9.87 7.87 -8.90
N THR A 122 -8.77 7.12 -8.79
CA THR A 122 -8.79 5.69 -8.44
C THR A 122 -9.45 5.46 -7.07
N LEU A 123 -9.19 6.35 -6.10
CA LEU A 123 -9.82 6.29 -4.79
C LEU A 123 -11.34 6.54 -4.85
N GLU A 124 -11.79 7.49 -5.69
CA GLU A 124 -13.21 7.72 -5.93
C GLU A 124 -13.89 6.50 -6.57
N ARG A 125 -13.21 5.81 -7.48
CA ARG A 125 -13.69 4.54 -8.06
C ARG A 125 -13.79 3.42 -7.02
N ALA A 126 -12.86 3.38 -6.07
CA ALA A 126 -12.89 2.44 -4.94
C ALA A 126 -14.04 2.71 -3.96
N LEU A 127 -14.49 3.96 -3.82
CA LEU A 127 -15.65 4.31 -2.99
C LEU A 127 -16.94 3.68 -3.53
N ILE A 128 -17.13 3.68 -4.86
CA ILE A 128 -18.32 3.14 -5.55
C ILE A 128 -18.01 1.84 -6.33
N PRO A 129 -17.41 0.87 -5.64
CA PRO A 129 -16.48 -0.16 -6.09
C PRO A 129 -16.62 -0.53 -7.58
N ASP A 130 -16.12 0.38 -8.41
CA ASP A 130 -16.21 0.33 -9.86
C ASP A 130 -15.11 -0.58 -10.41
N ILE A 131 -15.44 -1.87 -10.53
CA ILE A 131 -14.48 -2.91 -10.90
C ILE A 131 -13.83 -2.64 -12.26
N PRO A 132 -14.55 -2.27 -13.34
CA PRO A 132 -13.93 -1.90 -14.62
C PRO A 132 -12.86 -0.82 -14.47
N SER A 133 -13.20 0.32 -13.84
CA SER A 133 -12.24 1.41 -13.66
C SER A 133 -11.04 1.02 -12.80
N LEU A 134 -11.26 0.22 -11.74
CA LEU A 134 -10.17 -0.30 -10.91
C LEU A 134 -9.26 -1.28 -11.68
N THR A 135 -9.82 -2.08 -12.58
CA THR A 135 -9.06 -3.00 -13.45
C THR A 135 -8.09 -2.23 -14.34
N ARG A 136 -8.53 -1.08 -14.87
CA ARG A 136 -7.70 -0.19 -15.69
C ARG A 136 -6.63 0.53 -14.86
N CYS A 137 -7.01 1.08 -13.70
CA CYS A 137 -6.17 2.01 -12.95
C CYS A 137 -5.12 1.35 -12.06
N LEU A 138 -5.47 0.29 -11.31
CA LEU A 138 -4.57 -0.29 -10.30
C LEU A 138 -3.25 -0.83 -10.87
N PRO A 139 -3.22 -1.48 -12.06
CA PRO A 139 -1.94 -1.90 -12.66
C PRO A 139 -1.02 -0.72 -12.98
N ARG A 140 -1.57 0.45 -13.34
CA ARG A 140 -0.78 1.66 -13.64
C ARG A 140 -0.12 2.21 -12.39
N ILE A 141 -0.76 2.09 -11.24
CA ILE A 141 -0.17 2.42 -9.93
C ILE A 141 1.08 1.57 -9.69
N LEU A 142 1.01 0.26 -9.93
CA LEU A 142 2.18 -0.63 -9.78
C LEU A 142 3.34 -0.23 -10.70
N ASN A 143 3.04 0.13 -11.94
CA ASN A 143 4.06 0.50 -12.93
C ASN A 143 4.67 1.89 -12.70
N THR A 144 4.13 2.66 -11.75
CA THR A 144 4.56 4.02 -11.44
C THR A 144 5.12 4.15 -10.02
N LEU A 145 5.23 3.04 -9.29
CA LEU A 145 5.84 3.03 -7.96
C LEU A 145 7.27 3.58 -8.00
N PRO A 146 7.70 4.35 -6.97
CA PRO A 146 9.07 4.80 -6.87
C PRO A 146 10.01 3.61 -6.65
N PRO A 147 11.27 3.71 -7.12
CA PRO A 147 12.27 2.69 -6.82
C PRO A 147 12.49 2.60 -5.30
N ALA A 148 12.76 1.38 -4.82
CA ALA A 148 13.12 1.16 -3.43
C ALA A 148 14.32 2.05 -3.07
N VAL A 149 14.20 2.78 -1.98
CA VAL A 149 15.24 3.70 -1.52
C VAL A 149 16.33 2.88 -0.85
N ASN A 150 17.54 2.88 -1.41
CA ASN A 150 18.69 2.28 -0.72
C ASN A 150 19.05 3.16 0.49
N PRO A 151 19.26 2.59 1.68
CA PRO A 151 19.60 3.36 2.89
C PRO A 151 20.88 4.21 2.74
N ASP A 152 21.79 3.78 1.85
CA ASP A 152 23.10 4.40 1.63
C ASP A 152 23.09 5.52 0.58
N GLU A 153 21.95 5.76 -0.09
CA GLU A 153 21.83 6.81 -1.11
C GLU A 153 21.26 8.11 -0.53
N ASN A 154 21.83 9.25 -0.94
CA ASN A 154 21.25 10.56 -0.62
C ASN A 154 19.86 10.66 -1.27
N VAL A 155 18.82 10.47 -0.46
CA VAL A 155 17.43 10.47 -0.93
C VAL A 155 17.03 11.87 -1.37
N ASP A 156 16.64 12.01 -2.63
CA ASP A 156 16.07 13.27 -3.14
C ASP A 156 14.69 13.51 -2.50
N GLY A 157 14.41 14.77 -2.12
CA GLY A 157 13.12 15.16 -1.55
C GLY A 157 11.95 14.86 -2.49
N ASP A 158 12.18 14.89 -3.81
CA ASP A 158 11.18 14.51 -4.80
C ASP A 158 10.84 13.01 -4.73
N GLN A 159 11.81 12.13 -4.42
CA GLN A 159 11.59 10.70 -4.22
C GLN A 159 10.87 10.39 -2.90
N VAL A 160 11.21 11.11 -1.82
CA VAL A 160 10.48 10.99 -0.54
C VAL A 160 9.01 11.34 -0.72
N LEU A 161 8.74 12.45 -1.41
CA LEU A 161 7.37 12.87 -1.69
C LEU A 161 6.63 11.85 -2.58
N HIS A 162 7.33 11.30 -3.57
CA HIS A 162 6.80 10.26 -4.45
C HIS A 162 6.33 9.05 -3.64
N SER A 163 7.18 8.49 -2.79
CA SER A 163 6.83 7.35 -1.92
C SER A 163 5.67 7.70 -0.99
N PHE A 164 5.77 8.84 -0.29
CA PHE A 164 4.74 9.29 0.65
C PHE A 164 3.34 9.37 0.02
N THR A 165 3.23 9.84 -1.23
CA THR A 165 1.96 9.95 -1.93
C THR A 165 1.33 8.59 -2.21
N TYR A 166 2.11 7.58 -2.60
CA TYR A 166 1.58 6.22 -2.77
C TYR A 166 1.26 5.53 -1.44
N HIS A 167 2.03 5.75 -0.37
CA HIS A 167 1.69 5.21 0.97
C HIS A 167 0.39 5.82 1.49
N SER A 168 0.20 7.13 1.29
CA SER A 168 -1.03 7.84 1.65
C SER A 168 -2.23 7.34 0.87
N PHE A 169 -2.05 7.07 -0.43
CA PHE A 169 -3.08 6.42 -1.24
C PHE A 169 -3.40 5.03 -0.72
N LEU A 170 -2.41 4.18 -0.45
CA LEU A 170 -2.62 2.81 0.03
C LEU A 170 -3.40 2.79 1.34
N HIS A 171 -3.04 3.65 2.29
CA HIS A 171 -3.81 3.83 3.53
C HIS A 171 -5.28 4.20 3.26
N SER A 172 -5.51 5.15 2.36
CA SER A 172 -6.87 5.62 2.05
C SER A 172 -7.69 4.56 1.31
N PHE A 173 -7.07 3.88 0.34
CA PHE A 173 -7.67 2.82 -0.45
C PHE A 173 -8.08 1.64 0.44
N LEU A 174 -7.16 1.15 1.29
CA LEU A 174 -7.47 0.06 2.23
C LEU A 174 -8.50 0.49 3.28
N ALA A 175 -8.50 1.73 3.74
CA ALA A 175 -9.53 2.23 4.64
C ALA A 175 -10.93 2.27 3.99
N VAL A 176 -11.02 2.61 2.71
CA VAL A 176 -12.27 2.55 1.92
C VAL A 176 -12.75 1.10 1.82
N LEU A 177 -11.85 0.17 1.48
CA LEU A 177 -12.18 -1.25 1.42
C LEU A 177 -12.65 -1.77 2.78
N ALA A 178 -11.93 -1.42 3.86
CA ALA A 178 -12.21 -1.84 5.23
C ALA A 178 -13.60 -1.41 5.71
N ARG A 179 -13.99 -0.17 5.40
CA ARG A 179 -15.26 0.40 5.88
C ARG A 179 -16.48 -0.03 5.08
N SER A 180 -16.30 -0.23 3.77
CA SER A 180 -17.44 -0.31 2.85
C SER A 180 -17.53 -1.62 2.07
N HIS A 181 -16.41 -2.31 1.84
CA HIS A 181 -16.34 -3.35 0.79
C HIS A 181 -15.76 -4.70 1.23
N LEU A 182 -15.38 -4.89 2.50
CA LEU A 182 -14.82 -6.17 2.99
C LEU A 182 -15.71 -7.39 2.67
N PRO A 183 -17.04 -7.39 2.93
CA PRO A 183 -17.88 -8.53 2.60
C PRO A 183 -17.92 -8.80 1.09
N ARG A 184 -17.91 -7.74 0.28
CA ARG A 184 -17.92 -7.85 -1.18
C ARG A 184 -16.59 -8.41 -1.70
N LEU A 185 -15.48 -8.02 -1.08
CA LEU A 185 -14.15 -8.55 -1.39
C LEU A 185 -14.10 -10.06 -1.13
N ILE A 186 -14.67 -10.57 -0.04
CA ILE A 186 -14.71 -12.02 0.23
C ILE A 186 -15.60 -12.79 -0.76
N ASN A 187 -16.70 -12.18 -1.24
CA ASN A 187 -17.72 -12.92 -1.99
C ASN A 187 -17.67 -12.71 -3.51
N THR A 188 -16.87 -11.78 -4.01
CA THR A 188 -16.85 -11.42 -5.44
C THR A 188 -15.51 -11.78 -6.08
N PRO A 189 -15.41 -12.91 -6.82
CA PRO A 189 -14.14 -13.36 -7.39
C PRO A 189 -13.47 -12.35 -8.33
N ARG A 190 -14.26 -11.63 -9.14
CA ARG A 190 -13.73 -10.58 -10.02
C ARG A 190 -13.08 -9.43 -9.22
N PHE A 191 -13.69 -9.06 -8.09
CA PHE A 191 -13.16 -8.00 -7.24
C PHE A 191 -11.90 -8.45 -6.49
N GLN A 192 -11.86 -9.71 -6.03
CA GLN A 192 -10.67 -10.34 -5.47
C GLN A 192 -9.52 -10.33 -6.46
N LYS A 193 -9.78 -10.75 -7.71
CA LYS A 193 -8.77 -10.77 -8.76
C LYS A 193 -8.14 -9.39 -8.92
N VAL A 194 -8.95 -8.36 -9.13
CA VAL A 194 -8.48 -6.99 -9.40
C VAL A 194 -7.75 -6.39 -8.19
N VAL A 195 -8.29 -6.52 -6.98
CA VAL A 195 -7.73 -5.87 -5.79
C VAL A 195 -6.57 -6.66 -5.19
N LEU A 196 -6.70 -7.99 -5.07
CA LEU A 196 -5.71 -8.81 -4.39
C LEU A 196 -4.65 -9.32 -5.35
N HIS A 197 -5.08 -10.03 -6.40
CA HIS A 197 -4.16 -10.75 -7.29
C HIS A 197 -3.43 -9.85 -8.27
N ASP A 198 -4.14 -8.86 -8.82
CA ASP A 198 -3.61 -7.97 -9.84
C ASP A 198 -2.97 -6.71 -9.23
N PHE A 199 -3.23 -6.42 -7.94
CA PHE A 199 -2.74 -5.22 -7.26
C PHE A 199 -1.97 -5.47 -5.94
N LEU A 200 -2.64 -5.86 -4.85
CA LEU A 200 -1.98 -5.92 -3.53
C LEU A 200 -0.83 -6.93 -3.45
N PHE A 201 -0.99 -8.14 -3.99
CA PHE A 201 0.09 -9.13 -3.97
C PHE A 201 1.30 -8.70 -4.80
N PRO A 202 1.16 -8.24 -6.07
CA PRO A 202 2.28 -7.66 -6.81
C PRO A 202 2.90 -6.43 -6.14
N LEU A 203 2.11 -5.61 -5.45
CA LEU A 203 2.61 -4.44 -4.72
C LEU A 203 3.54 -4.86 -3.58
N LEU A 204 3.15 -5.86 -2.80
CA LEU A 204 3.94 -6.41 -1.70
C LEU A 204 5.27 -7.02 -2.15
N GLU A 205 5.24 -7.73 -3.27
CA GLU A 205 6.43 -8.37 -3.84
C GLU A 205 7.48 -7.34 -4.31
N ARG A 206 7.02 -6.19 -4.83
CA ARG A 206 7.89 -5.27 -5.58
C ARG A 206 8.35 -4.06 -4.80
N TRP A 207 7.55 -3.55 -3.86
CA TRP A 207 7.73 -2.17 -3.38
C TRP A 207 8.59 -2.04 -2.12
N ASP A 208 7.99 -1.92 -0.94
CA ASP A 208 8.70 -1.69 0.32
C ASP A 208 7.98 -2.28 1.54
N GLU A 209 8.68 -2.23 2.67
CA GLU A 209 8.26 -2.80 3.95
C GLU A 209 7.16 -1.97 4.61
N SER A 210 7.13 -0.66 4.35
CA SER A 210 6.02 0.21 4.75
C SER A 210 4.70 -0.29 4.16
N ALA A 211 4.69 -0.61 2.86
CA ALA A 211 3.51 -1.14 2.20
C ALA A 211 3.09 -2.49 2.81
N HIS A 212 4.05 -3.34 3.16
CA HIS A 212 3.78 -4.59 3.86
C HIS A 212 3.09 -4.37 5.20
N GLU A 213 3.59 -3.46 6.05
CA GLU A 213 2.93 -3.12 7.32
C GLU A 213 1.50 -2.60 7.13
N ILE A 214 1.28 -1.77 6.11
CA ILE A 214 -0.04 -1.19 5.80
C ILE A 214 -1.04 -2.30 5.43
N VAL A 215 -0.63 -3.25 4.57
CA VAL A 215 -1.47 -4.37 4.16
C VAL A 215 -1.65 -5.39 5.30
N ALA A 216 -0.61 -5.66 6.08
CA ALA A 216 -0.69 -6.55 7.25
C ALA A 216 -1.73 -6.03 8.26
N ARG A 217 -1.76 -4.71 8.51
CA ARG A 217 -2.78 -4.07 9.35
C ARG A 217 -4.18 -4.22 8.78
N PHE A 218 -4.35 -4.13 7.46
CA PHE A 218 -5.64 -4.26 6.80
C PHE A 218 -6.30 -5.62 7.03
N TRP A 219 -5.54 -6.72 7.09
CA TRP A 219 -6.09 -8.05 7.37
C TRP A 219 -6.81 -8.13 8.72
N SER A 220 -6.34 -7.38 9.71
CA SER A 220 -6.94 -7.32 11.05
C SER A 220 -8.32 -6.65 11.06
N GLU A 221 -8.70 -5.92 10.01
CA GLU A 221 -9.99 -5.25 9.90
C GLU A 221 -11.12 -6.22 9.53
N PHE A 222 -10.81 -7.34 8.89
CA PHE A 222 -11.80 -8.40 8.61
C PHE A 222 -12.36 -9.02 9.88
N PHE A 223 -11.57 -9.03 10.95
CA PHE A 223 -11.97 -9.57 12.25
C PHE A 223 -12.60 -8.53 13.17
N ASP A 224 -12.98 -7.35 12.67
CA ASP A 224 -13.86 -6.46 13.42
C ASP A 224 -15.27 -7.09 13.54
N VAL A 225 -15.87 -7.02 14.73
CA VAL A 225 -17.21 -7.53 15.05
C VAL A 225 -18.27 -7.00 14.07
N ARG A 226 -18.06 -5.82 13.48
CA ARG A 226 -18.95 -5.22 12.46
C ARG A 226 -18.99 -6.02 11.15
N VAL A 227 -17.92 -6.73 10.81
CA VAL A 227 -17.74 -7.41 9.52
C VAL A 227 -18.13 -8.88 9.63
N ILE A 228 -17.70 -9.57 10.69
CA ILE A 228 -17.97 -11.00 10.90
C ILE A 228 -19.20 -11.26 11.80
N GLY A 229 -19.52 -10.34 12.73
CA GLY A 229 -20.57 -10.50 13.74
C GLY A 229 -22.00 -10.17 13.29
N GLY A 230 -22.22 -9.84 12.02
CA GLY A 230 -23.55 -9.73 11.44
C GLY A 230 -24.40 -8.57 11.97
N GLN A 231 -24.21 -7.39 11.38
CA GLN A 231 -25.32 -6.53 10.93
C GLN A 231 -24.76 -5.36 10.09
N VAL A 232 -24.49 -5.64 8.82
CA VAL A 232 -24.49 -4.60 7.79
C VAL A 232 -25.73 -4.85 6.95
N GLY A 233 -26.81 -4.10 7.23
CA GLY A 233 -28.08 -4.20 6.48
C GLY A 233 -29.02 -5.36 6.83
N GLY A 234 -28.85 -6.03 7.98
CA GLY A 234 -29.80 -7.06 8.44
C GLY A 234 -29.67 -8.44 7.79
N ILE A 235 -28.61 -8.70 7.02
CA ILE A 235 -28.33 -10.01 6.42
C ILE A 235 -27.38 -10.78 7.34
N GLN A 236 -27.83 -11.92 7.88
CA GLN A 236 -26.93 -12.90 8.51
C GLN A 236 -26.02 -13.49 7.45
N HIS A 237 -24.70 -13.34 7.61
CA HIS A 237 -23.73 -13.96 6.72
C HIS A 237 -23.68 -15.48 6.98
N ALA A 238 -24.38 -16.26 6.15
CA ALA A 238 -24.04 -17.66 5.95
C ALA A 238 -22.62 -17.73 5.35
N GLY A 239 -21.72 -18.54 5.91
CA GLY A 239 -20.35 -18.72 5.40
C GLY A 239 -19.22 -17.99 6.13
N ILE A 240 -19.44 -17.54 7.38
CA ILE A 240 -18.38 -16.91 8.22
C ILE A 240 -17.09 -17.75 8.27
N GLY A 241 -17.19 -19.07 8.43
CA GLY A 241 -16.02 -19.95 8.47
C GLY A 241 -15.20 -19.95 7.17
N GLU A 242 -15.87 -19.85 6.01
CA GLU A 242 -15.21 -19.79 4.72
C GLU A 242 -14.51 -18.44 4.51
N GLY A 243 -15.15 -17.34 4.92
CA GLY A 243 -14.51 -16.02 4.90
C GLY A 243 -13.27 -15.95 5.79
N VAL A 244 -13.32 -16.56 6.98
CA VAL A 244 -12.19 -16.65 7.91
C VAL A 244 -11.02 -17.44 7.29
N ARG A 245 -11.31 -18.58 6.65
CA ARG A 245 -10.30 -19.39 5.94
C ARG A 245 -9.66 -18.61 4.79
N ILE A 246 -10.46 -17.94 3.98
CA ILE A 246 -9.98 -17.12 2.85
C ILE A 246 -9.06 -16.00 3.34
N VAL A 247 -9.44 -15.28 4.40
CA VAL A 247 -8.61 -14.21 4.97
C VAL A 247 -7.30 -14.77 5.54
N ALA A 248 -7.33 -15.97 6.14
CA ALA A 248 -6.10 -16.64 6.61
C ALA A 248 -5.13 -16.91 5.45
N GLU A 249 -5.64 -17.45 4.34
CA GLU A 249 -4.85 -17.74 3.13
C GLU A 249 -4.27 -16.46 2.51
N TRP A 250 -5.05 -15.38 2.47
CA TRP A 250 -4.58 -14.10 1.96
C TRP A 250 -3.52 -13.47 2.85
N ALA A 251 -3.69 -13.55 4.18
CA ALA A 251 -2.71 -13.04 5.13
C ALA A 251 -1.40 -13.81 5.04
N ASP A 252 -1.44 -15.14 4.92
CA ASP A 252 -0.24 -15.98 4.77
C ASP A 252 0.50 -15.63 3.49
N LYS A 253 -0.23 -15.59 2.36
CA LYS A 253 0.36 -15.23 1.07
C LYS A 253 0.95 -13.81 1.07
N ALA A 254 0.28 -12.86 1.71
CA ALA A 254 0.79 -11.50 1.86
C ALA A 254 2.09 -11.49 2.68
N PHE A 255 2.16 -12.28 3.75
CA PHE A 255 3.36 -12.41 4.57
C PHE A 255 4.52 -13.03 3.77
N GLU A 256 4.28 -14.09 3.01
CA GLU A 256 5.30 -14.73 2.17
C GLU A 256 5.88 -13.75 1.14
N LEU A 257 5.02 -13.01 0.44
CA LEU A 257 5.41 -12.09 -0.64
C LEU A 257 6.00 -10.77 -0.14
N GLY A 258 5.57 -10.28 1.03
CA GLY A 258 5.97 -8.97 1.53
C GLY A 258 7.45 -8.91 1.89
N LYS A 259 8.11 -7.81 1.50
CA LYS A 259 9.47 -7.47 1.93
C LYS A 259 9.54 -7.33 3.45
N LYS A 260 10.66 -7.77 4.03
CA LYS A 260 10.92 -7.79 5.47
C LYS A 260 12.27 -7.13 5.69
N ASP A 261 12.31 -6.22 6.64
CA ASP A 261 13.50 -5.48 7.06
C ASP A 261 13.71 -5.70 8.54
N ASP A 262 14.95 -5.91 8.96
CA ASP A 262 15.33 -6.24 10.33
C ASP A 262 14.93 -5.10 11.30
N ASP A 263 14.98 -3.85 10.84
CA ASP A 263 14.58 -2.69 11.67
C ASP A 263 13.07 -2.64 11.92
N ARG A 264 12.28 -3.24 11.02
CA ARG A 264 10.81 -3.16 11.02
C ARG A 264 10.13 -4.48 11.33
N ILE A 265 10.92 -5.54 11.48
CA ILE A 265 10.44 -6.89 11.73
C ILE A 265 9.63 -6.97 13.03
N TYR A 266 9.99 -6.15 14.03
CA TYR A 266 9.24 -6.02 15.28
C TYR A 266 7.82 -5.49 15.04
N THR A 267 7.67 -4.47 14.20
CA THR A 267 6.36 -3.92 13.85
C THR A 267 5.51 -4.97 13.14
N LEU A 268 6.11 -5.70 12.17
CA LEU A 268 5.42 -6.79 11.48
C LEU A 268 5.00 -7.90 12.45
N TYR A 269 5.87 -8.30 13.37
CA TYR A 269 5.55 -9.26 14.43
C TYR A 269 4.27 -8.86 15.18
N HIS A 270 4.20 -7.62 15.68
CA HIS A 270 3.02 -7.14 16.42
C HIS A 270 1.75 -7.06 15.57
N LEU A 271 1.88 -6.71 14.29
CA LEU A 271 0.74 -6.65 13.38
C LEU A 271 0.14 -8.04 13.14
N TYR A 272 0.99 -9.04 12.88
CA TYR A 272 0.53 -10.41 12.69
C TYR A 272 0.08 -11.07 14.00
N GLU A 273 0.74 -10.79 15.11
CA GLU A 273 0.25 -11.23 16.43
C GLU A 273 -1.14 -10.65 16.73
N THR A 274 -1.36 -9.37 16.39
CA THR A 274 -2.67 -8.71 16.52
C THR A 274 -3.72 -9.36 15.64
N LEU A 275 -3.38 -9.72 14.41
CA LEU A 275 -4.26 -10.44 13.49
C LEU A 275 -4.76 -11.76 14.11
N ILE A 276 -3.83 -12.57 14.60
CA ILE A 276 -4.12 -13.87 15.23
C ILE A 276 -4.94 -13.70 16.52
N LYS A 277 -4.62 -12.71 17.35
CA LYS A 277 -5.40 -12.42 18.58
C LYS A 277 -6.82 -11.95 18.25
N ARG A 278 -6.99 -11.09 17.24
CA ARG A 278 -8.30 -10.58 16.82
C ARG A 278 -9.18 -11.68 16.22
N SER A 279 -8.61 -12.60 15.44
CA SER A 279 -9.39 -13.71 14.87
C SER A 279 -10.06 -14.57 15.95
N CYS A 280 -9.40 -14.76 17.09
CA CYS A 280 -9.95 -15.54 18.21
C CYS A 280 -11.10 -14.83 18.91
N ASN A 281 -10.92 -13.55 19.23
CA ASN A 281 -11.89 -12.76 19.97
C ASN A 281 -13.20 -12.57 19.19
N SER A 282 -13.15 -12.63 17.86
CA SER A 282 -14.31 -12.44 16.99
C SER A 282 -15.08 -13.73 16.72
N TYR A 283 -14.52 -14.90 17.06
CA TYR A 283 -15.15 -16.21 16.88
C TYR A 283 -15.72 -16.79 18.19
N LEU A 284 -15.24 -16.32 19.34
CA LEU A 284 -15.75 -16.75 20.64
C LEU A 284 -17.06 -16.00 20.97
N PRO A 285 -18.15 -16.70 21.33
CA PRO A 285 -19.31 -16.02 21.90
C PRO A 285 -18.85 -15.29 23.15
N LYS A 286 -19.22 -14.01 23.30
CA LYS A 286 -19.00 -13.26 24.54
C LYS A 286 -19.69 -14.03 25.67
N LYS A 287 -18.93 -14.86 26.39
CA LYS A 287 -19.38 -15.39 27.67
C LYS A 287 -19.60 -14.17 28.58
N GLY A 288 -20.66 -14.21 29.38
CA GLY A 288 -20.89 -13.22 30.44
C GLY A 288 -19.71 -13.18 31.42
N PRO A 289 -19.73 -12.30 32.43
CA PRO A 289 -18.59 -12.11 33.32
C PRO A 289 -18.29 -13.42 34.08
N GLU A 290 -17.35 -14.21 33.58
CA GLU A 290 -16.76 -15.34 34.27
C GLU A 290 -15.59 -14.82 35.13
N LYS A 291 -15.33 -15.52 36.23
CA LYS A 291 -14.43 -15.04 37.29
C LYS A 291 -12.99 -14.89 36.77
N PRO A 292 -12.24 -13.89 37.26
CA PRO A 292 -10.92 -13.51 36.73
C PRO A 292 -9.81 -14.56 36.91
N GLU A 293 -10.07 -15.68 37.61
CA GLU A 293 -9.04 -16.68 37.92
C GLU A 293 -8.91 -17.78 36.84
N ASP A 294 -9.87 -17.90 35.91
CA ASP A 294 -9.87 -18.94 34.86
C ASP A 294 -9.50 -18.40 33.45
N GLU A 295 -9.46 -17.07 33.24
CA GLU A 295 -9.23 -16.47 31.91
C GLU A 295 -7.81 -16.67 31.37
N ASP A 296 -6.79 -16.64 32.23
CA ASP A 296 -5.38 -16.70 31.82
C ASP A 296 -4.91 -18.11 31.46
N LEU A 297 -5.55 -19.15 32.02
CA LEU A 297 -5.23 -20.56 31.75
C LEU A 297 -6.00 -21.13 30.55
N GLU A 298 -7.22 -20.64 30.27
CA GLU A 298 -8.00 -21.07 29.11
C GLU A 298 -7.61 -20.34 27.81
N ARG A 299 -7.21 -19.06 27.85
CA ARG A 299 -6.75 -18.32 26.65
C ARG A 299 -5.55 -18.97 25.96
N ASN A 300 -4.67 -19.61 26.73
CA ASN A 300 -3.50 -20.33 26.20
C ASN A 300 -3.83 -21.72 25.63
N ARG A 301 -5.08 -22.19 25.74
CA ARG A 301 -5.52 -23.52 25.27
C ARG A 301 -6.59 -23.47 24.17
N GLN A 302 -7.07 -22.28 23.79
CA GLN A 302 -8.07 -22.17 22.73
C GLN A 302 -7.37 -22.12 21.36
N PRO A 303 -7.76 -22.98 20.39
CA PRO A 303 -7.18 -22.96 19.06
C PRO A 303 -7.48 -21.62 18.38
N TYR A 304 -6.47 -21.02 17.78
CA TYR A 304 -6.64 -19.78 17.03
C TYR A 304 -7.67 -19.97 15.90
N ALA A 305 -8.55 -18.99 15.69
CA ALA A 305 -9.58 -19.08 14.63
C ALA A 305 -8.97 -19.15 13.22
N ILE A 306 -7.75 -18.63 13.05
CA ILE A 306 -6.92 -18.84 11.87
C ILE A 306 -5.55 -19.35 12.32
N SER A 307 -4.91 -20.17 11.48
CA SER A 307 -3.55 -20.67 11.70
C SER A 307 -2.75 -20.64 10.40
N PRO A 308 -2.41 -19.44 9.87
CA PRO A 308 -1.65 -19.32 8.63
C PRO A 308 -0.20 -19.83 8.85
N PRO A 309 0.24 -20.89 8.13
CA PRO A 309 1.51 -21.56 8.40
C PRO A 309 2.74 -20.66 8.51
N ALA A 310 2.99 -19.79 7.53
CA ALA A 310 4.19 -18.96 7.47
C ALA A 310 4.19 -17.91 8.59
N ILE A 311 3.02 -17.34 8.89
CA ILE A 311 2.85 -16.41 10.02
C ILE A 311 3.07 -17.12 11.35
N MET A 312 2.53 -18.33 11.53
CA MET A 312 2.68 -19.08 12.78
C MET A 312 4.13 -19.48 13.04
N GLU A 313 4.86 -19.88 12.00
CA GLU A 313 6.30 -20.16 12.10
C GLU A 313 7.08 -18.90 12.50
N PHE A 314 6.80 -17.76 11.87
CA PHE A 314 7.41 -16.48 12.20
C PHE A 314 7.15 -16.06 13.65
N LEU A 315 5.92 -16.19 14.15
CA LEU A 315 5.58 -15.85 15.53
C LEU A 315 6.23 -16.83 16.54
N ALA A 316 6.38 -18.11 16.16
CA ALA A 316 7.01 -19.13 17.02
C ALA A 316 8.51 -18.91 17.23
N GLN A 317 9.19 -18.23 16.29
CA GLN A 317 10.59 -17.83 16.44
C GLN A 317 10.79 -16.78 17.54
N GLY A 318 9.71 -16.21 18.08
CA GLY A 318 9.74 -15.18 19.13
C GLY A 318 10.16 -13.81 18.59
N ILE A 319 10.21 -12.81 19.47
CA ILE A 319 10.63 -11.46 19.10
C ILE A 319 12.11 -11.48 18.70
N PRO A 320 12.49 -11.09 17.47
CA PRO A 320 13.88 -10.99 17.06
C PRO A 320 14.65 -10.07 18.02
N GLY A 321 15.71 -10.60 18.64
CA GLY A 321 16.57 -9.87 19.59
C GLY A 321 16.22 -9.98 21.09
N GLN A 322 15.10 -10.59 21.48
CA GLN A 322 14.77 -10.82 22.91
C GLN A 322 15.28 -12.17 23.44
N TYR A 323 15.48 -13.12 22.54
CA TYR A 323 16.22 -14.37 22.74
C TYR A 323 17.20 -14.41 21.57
N GLY A 324 18.50 -14.53 21.81
CA GLY A 324 19.54 -14.38 20.77
C GLY A 324 19.43 -15.36 19.60
N ILE A 325 18.52 -15.07 18.68
CA ILE A 325 18.26 -15.84 17.46
C ILE A 325 18.72 -14.94 16.32
N VAL A 326 19.93 -15.26 15.84
CA VAL A 326 20.44 -14.80 14.56
C VAL A 326 19.63 -15.54 13.49
N LEU A 327 18.97 -14.80 12.60
CA LEU A 327 18.44 -15.39 11.37
C LEU A 327 19.61 -16.04 10.62
N GLY A 328 19.60 -17.37 10.58
CA GLY A 328 20.62 -18.15 9.91
C GLY A 328 20.60 -17.84 8.42
N SER A 329 21.54 -17.03 7.96
CA SER A 329 21.97 -16.99 6.57
C SER A 329 22.64 -18.33 6.26
N GLY A 330 21.93 -19.24 5.61
CA GLY A 330 22.49 -20.46 5.04
C GLY A 330 22.32 -20.48 3.52
N LEU A 331 23.33 -20.66 2.67
CA LEU A 331 24.78 -20.78 2.83
C LEU A 331 25.34 -21.03 1.41
N GLN A 332 26.42 -20.35 1.01
CA GLN A 332 27.42 -20.97 0.14
C GLN A 332 28.76 -20.21 0.23
N ASN A 333 29.67 -20.71 1.06
CA ASN A 333 31.03 -21.06 0.63
C ASN A 333 31.77 -21.88 1.73
N PRO A 334 32.77 -22.69 1.33
CA PRO A 334 33.13 -23.97 1.97
C PRO A 334 34.16 -23.83 3.11
N PRO A 335 34.47 -24.90 3.86
CA PRO A 335 35.07 -24.80 5.18
C PRO A 335 36.58 -24.57 5.12
N LEU A 336 37.06 -23.67 5.97
CA LEU A 336 38.45 -23.56 6.36
C LEU A 336 38.63 -24.26 7.71
N GLY A 337 39.59 -25.18 7.77
CA GLY A 337 40.21 -25.66 9.01
C GLY A 337 40.08 -27.17 9.21
N ASP A 338 41.20 -27.89 9.13
CA ASP A 338 41.86 -28.28 10.38
C ASP A 338 43.34 -28.66 10.17
N ASP A 339 44.14 -28.12 11.10
CA ASP A 339 45.35 -28.63 11.74
C ASP A 339 46.60 -29.02 10.93
N ALA A 340 47.73 -28.38 11.26
CA ALA A 340 48.69 -28.98 12.19
C ALA A 340 49.82 -28.02 12.58
N MET A 341 50.22 -28.16 13.85
CA MET A 341 51.36 -27.60 14.57
C MET A 341 52.69 -27.59 13.80
N GLU A 342 53.56 -26.62 14.08
CA GLU A 342 54.94 -26.89 14.56
C GLU A 342 55.64 -25.62 15.08
N GLU A 343 56.45 -25.84 16.12
CA GLU A 343 57.27 -24.91 16.89
C GLU A 343 58.45 -24.35 16.08
N GLU A 344 58.95 -23.16 16.43
CA GLU A 344 60.30 -22.97 17.01
C GLU A 344 60.78 -21.51 16.94
N MET A 345 61.23 -21.05 18.12
CA MET A 345 62.39 -20.19 18.44
C MET A 345 62.96 -19.21 17.40
N GLY A 346 63.20 -17.97 17.86
CA GLY A 346 64.18 -17.08 17.23
C GLY A 346 64.19 -15.65 17.76
N GLU A 347 65.11 -15.39 18.66
CA GLU A 347 65.51 -14.13 19.32
C GLU A 347 65.79 -12.89 18.44
N GLN A 348 65.78 -11.72 19.12
CA GLN A 348 66.54 -10.47 18.86
C GLN A 348 66.13 -9.62 17.63
N GLU A 349 66.18 -8.28 17.59
CA GLU A 349 66.62 -7.19 18.48
C GLU A 349 66.05 -5.87 17.89
N ASP A 350 65.70 -4.93 18.77
CA ASP A 350 66.00 -3.49 18.73
C ASP A 350 65.80 -2.54 17.49
N VAL A 351 65.02 -1.48 17.79
CA VAL A 351 65.25 -0.04 17.56
C VAL A 351 65.14 0.54 16.12
N VAL A 352 64.28 1.57 15.98
CA VAL A 352 64.61 2.97 15.57
C VAL A 352 63.39 3.62 14.86
N MET A 353 62.87 4.66 15.51
CA MET A 353 62.02 5.70 14.93
C MET A 353 62.74 6.43 13.79
N THR A 354 62.05 6.80 12.70
CA THR A 354 62.04 8.19 12.21
C THR A 354 61.07 8.39 11.04
N SER A 355 60.36 9.52 11.16
CA SER A 355 59.82 10.42 10.12
C SER A 355 58.75 9.93 9.15
#